data_AF-A0A7L7KWN7-F1
#
_entry.id   AF-A0A7L7KWN7-F1
#
_cell.length_a   1.000
_cell.length_b   1.000
_cell.length_c   1.000
_cell.angle_alpha   90.00
_cell.angle_beta   90.00
_cell.angle_gamma   90.00
#
_symmetry.space_group_name_H-M   'P 1'
#
loop_
_entity.id
_entity.type
_entity.pdbx_description
1 polymer ?
#
loop_
_entity_poly.entity_id
_entity_poly.type
_entity_poly.pdbx_seq_one_letter_code
_entity_poly.pdbx_strand_id
1 'polypeptide(L)'
;MADRTNQTEIIYDKTGKKVVEGTKGDLSTAITGLTGGTTVTDGDYKISFKDATTGLESEKVDVPGFTVEKAPDKPADVKADATSDGANVSAE
;
A
#
# COMPACT_ATOMS: atom_id res chain seq x y z
N MET A 1 14.59 -10.17 18.24
CA MET A 1 14.34 -9.17 17.17
C MET A 1 15.42 -8.11 17.28
N ALA A 2 16.04 -7.67 16.19
CA ALA A 2 17.07 -6.62 16.26
C ALA A 2 16.45 -5.30 16.74
N ASP A 3 17.21 -4.49 17.50
CA ASP A 3 16.80 -3.13 17.83
C ASP A 3 16.90 -2.25 16.56
N ARG A 4 15.78 -1.67 16.18
CA ARG A 4 15.62 -0.86 14.95
C ARG A 4 15.15 0.56 15.27
N THR A 5 15.14 0.97 16.55
CA THR A 5 14.68 2.30 16.98
C THR A 5 15.44 3.45 16.34
N ASN A 6 16.67 3.21 15.86
CA ASN A 6 17.50 4.18 15.16
C ASN A 6 17.59 3.96 13.64
N GLN A 7 16.66 3.20 13.05
CA GLN A 7 16.70 2.87 11.64
C GLN A 7 15.43 3.32 10.93
N THR A 8 15.54 3.60 9.63
CA THR A 8 14.40 3.84 8.75
C THR A 8 14.23 2.67 7.80
N GLU A 9 12.99 2.24 7.62
CA GLU A 9 12.63 1.26 6.60
C GLU A 9 12.52 1.95 5.24
N ILE A 10 13.11 1.36 4.20
CA ILE A 10 13.05 1.91 2.83
C ILE A 10 12.57 0.83 1.88
N ILE A 11 11.58 1.16 1.06
CA ILE A 11 11.03 0.29 0.03
C ILE A 11 11.41 0.82 -1.35
N TYR A 12 11.79 -0.09 -2.23
CA TYR A 12 12.23 0.15 -3.59
C TYR A 12 11.37 -0.64 -4.57
N ASP A 13 11.15 -0.09 -5.76
CA ASP A 13 10.56 -0.85 -6.86
C ASP A 13 11.58 -1.80 -7.50
N LYS A 14 11.11 -2.65 -8.41
CA LYS A 14 11.93 -3.62 -9.17
C LYS A 14 13.08 -3.01 -9.97
N THR A 15 13.04 -1.71 -10.24
CA THR A 15 14.14 -0.99 -10.93
C THR A 15 15.21 -0.50 -9.96
N GLY A 16 14.99 -0.66 -8.65
CA GLY A 16 15.85 -0.16 -7.58
C GLY A 16 15.57 1.29 -7.22
N LYS A 17 14.49 1.90 -7.73
CA LYS A 17 14.11 3.26 -7.37
C LYS A 17 13.38 3.26 -6.04
N LYS A 18 13.72 4.22 -5.16
CA LYS A 18 13.03 4.41 -3.89
C LYS A 18 11.56 4.78 -4.12
N VAL A 19 10.67 4.02 -3.51
CA VAL A 19 9.22 4.19 -3.56
C VAL A 19 8.75 4.96 -2.34
N VAL A 20 9.18 4.51 -1.15
CA VAL A 20 8.81 5.12 0.13
C VAL A 20 9.93 4.92 1.14
N GLU A 21 10.04 5.88 2.05
CA GLU A 21 10.92 5.83 3.22
C GLU A 21 10.04 6.07 4.45
N GLY A 22 10.08 5.13 5.39
CA GLY A 22 9.31 5.17 6.62
C GLY A 22 9.90 6.12 7.65
N THR A 23 9.19 6.25 8.78
CA THR A 23 9.67 7.04 9.91
C THR A 23 10.76 6.27 10.66
N LYS A 24 11.71 6.99 11.24
CA LYS A 24 12.75 6.40 12.08
C LYS A 24 12.13 5.67 13.28
N GLY A 25 12.52 4.42 13.47
CA GLY A 25 12.07 3.55 14.55
C GLY A 25 10.77 2.80 14.25
N ASP A 26 10.08 3.14 13.15
CA ASP A 26 8.92 2.38 12.69
C ASP A 26 9.37 1.14 11.90
N LEU A 27 8.58 0.08 12.01
CA LEU A 27 8.82 -1.23 11.37
C LEU A 27 7.75 -1.59 10.35
N SER A 28 7.02 -0.58 9.89
CA SER A 28 5.91 -0.76 8.96
C SER A 28 5.76 0.50 8.13
N THR A 29 5.99 0.37 6.82
CA THR A 29 5.81 1.45 5.85
C THR A 29 4.77 1.07 4.81
N ALA A 30 3.81 1.97 4.56
CA ALA A 30 2.76 1.72 3.58
C ALA A 30 3.23 2.07 2.16
N ILE A 31 3.06 1.12 1.22
CA ILE A 31 3.08 1.40 -0.21
C ILE A 31 1.69 1.90 -0.61
N THR A 32 1.59 3.09 -1.21
CA THR A 32 0.29 3.69 -1.59
C THR A 32 0.24 4.03 -3.08
N GLY A 33 -0.95 4.35 -3.60
CA GLY A 33 -1.14 4.73 -5.00
C GLY A 33 -1.23 3.56 -5.99
N LEU A 34 -1.39 2.33 -5.49
CA LEU A 34 -1.61 1.15 -6.34
C LEU A 34 -3.08 1.01 -6.72
N THR A 35 -3.35 0.58 -7.95
CA THR A 35 -4.72 0.34 -8.42
C THR A 35 -5.29 -0.92 -7.77
N GLY A 36 -6.53 -0.85 -7.27
CA GLY A 36 -7.22 -2.01 -6.70
C GLY A 36 -7.32 -3.18 -7.69
N GLY A 37 -7.12 -4.40 -7.20
CA GLY A 37 -7.04 -5.62 -8.01
C GLY A 37 -5.68 -5.88 -8.66
N THR A 38 -4.72 -4.96 -8.53
CA THR A 38 -3.35 -5.18 -9.04
C THR A 38 -2.67 -6.29 -8.24
N THR A 39 -2.09 -7.26 -8.94
CA THR A 39 -1.22 -8.26 -8.32
C THR A 39 0.23 -7.84 -8.46
N VAL A 40 0.91 -7.76 -7.33
CA VAL A 40 2.34 -7.50 -7.19
C VAL A 40 3.03 -8.83 -6.95
N THR A 41 4.07 -9.16 -7.71
CA THR A 41 4.76 -10.45 -7.55
C THR A 41 5.86 -10.36 -6.49
N ASP A 42 6.29 -11.51 -5.97
CA ASP A 42 7.46 -11.60 -5.10
C ASP A 42 8.65 -10.86 -5.73
N GLY A 43 9.28 -9.98 -4.95
CA GLY A 43 10.47 -9.23 -5.39
C GLY A 43 10.20 -8.08 -6.36
N ASP A 44 8.94 -7.79 -6.73
CA ASP A 44 8.59 -6.54 -7.43
C ASP A 44 8.89 -5.30 -6.57
N TYR A 45 8.84 -5.48 -5.25
CA TYR A 45 9.39 -4.54 -4.29
C TYR A 45 10.51 -5.19 -3.48
N LYS A 46 11.47 -4.38 -3.08
CA LYS A 46 12.53 -4.74 -2.15
C LYS A 46 12.53 -3.82 -0.96
N ILE A 47 12.92 -4.35 0.20
CA ILE A 47 12.99 -3.62 1.47
C ILE A 47 14.42 -3.63 2.00
N SER A 48 14.83 -2.52 2.62
CA SER A 48 16.07 -2.42 3.40
C SER A 48 15.87 -1.54 4.63
N PHE A 49 16.84 -1.59 5.54
CA PHE A 49 16.94 -0.63 6.64
C PHE A 49 18.14 0.28 6.43
N LYS A 50 17.96 1.56 6.74
CA LYS A 50 19.03 2.54 6.78
C LYS A 50 19.25 3.01 8.21
N ASP A 51 20.50 2.97 8.66
CA ASP A 51 20.87 3.51 9.97
C ASP A 51 20.87 5.04 9.93
N ALA A 52 20.14 5.66 10.85
CA ALA A 52 19.95 7.10 10.85
C ALA A 52 21.17 7.90 11.32
N THR A 53 22.16 7.24 11.95
CA THR A 53 23.38 7.89 12.44
C THR A 53 24.50 7.83 11.39
N THR A 54 24.73 6.66 10.82
CA THR A 54 25.81 6.38 9.87
C THR A 54 25.38 6.56 8.42
N GLY A 55 24.08 6.49 8.13
CA GLY A 55 23.52 6.51 6.79
C GLY A 55 23.74 5.22 6.00
N LEU A 56 24.35 4.19 6.60
CA LEU A 56 24.58 2.91 5.97
C LEU A 56 23.26 2.15 5.78
N GLU A 57 23.12 1.52 4.63
CA GLU A 57 21.94 0.74 4.25
C GLU A 57 22.26 -0.75 4.27
N SER A 58 21.32 -1.56 4.75
CA SER A 58 21.42 -3.01 4.69
C SER A 58 21.30 -3.54 3.27
N GLU A 59 21.60 -4.84 3.10
CA GLU A 59 21.18 -5.56 1.91
C GLU A 59 19.66 -5.46 1.72
N LYS A 60 19.24 -5.44 0.45
CA LYS A 60 17.84 -5.40 0.04
C LYS A 60 17.29 -6.82 0.01
N VAL A 61 16.12 -7.02 0.61
CA VAL A 61 15.41 -8.30 0.62
C VAL A 61 14.13 -8.18 -0.17
N ASP A 62 13.70 -9.27 -0.82
CA ASP A 62 12.45 -9.31 -1.56
C ASP A 62 11.24 -9.19 -0.62
N VAL A 63 10.30 -8.33 -0.99
CA VAL A 63 8.98 -8.28 -0.37
C VAL A 63 8.13 -9.39 -1.00
N PRO A 64 7.43 -10.22 -0.20
CA PRO A 64 6.46 -11.17 -0.72
C PRO A 64 5.38 -10.48 -1.55
N GLY A 65 4.91 -11.16 -2.59
CA GLY A 65 3.85 -10.68 -3.45
C GLY A 65 2.54 -10.51 -2.70
N PHE A 66 1.70 -9.61 -3.21
CA PHE A 66 0.39 -9.32 -2.65
C PHE A 66 -0.57 -8.84 -3.74
N THR A 67 -1.86 -9.01 -3.48
CA THR A 67 -2.91 -8.44 -4.33
C THR A 67 -3.54 -7.26 -3.62
N VAL A 68 -3.56 -6.10 -4.29
CA VAL A 68 -4.22 -4.91 -3.76
C VAL A 68 -5.72 -5.17 -3.73
N GLU A 69 -6.35 -4.94 -2.60
CA GLU A 69 -7.80 -5.11 -2.47
C GLU A 69 -8.54 -4.23 -3.48
N LYS A 70 -9.49 -4.83 -4.20
CA LYS A 70 -10.37 -4.10 -5.12
C LYS A 70 -11.60 -3.64 -4.35
N ALA A 71 -11.88 -2.34 -4.36
CA ALA A 71 -13.15 -1.83 -3.89
C ALA A 71 -14.32 -2.41 -4.74
N PRO A 72 -15.52 -2.53 -4.16
CA PRO A 72 -16.71 -2.86 -4.94
C PRO A 72 -16.88 -1.90 -6.11
N ASP A 73 -17.46 -2.39 -7.21
CA ASP A 73 -17.83 -1.53 -8.31
C ASP A 73 -18.88 -0.51 -7.86
N LYS A 74 -18.85 0.69 -8.45
CA LYS A 74 -19.85 1.72 -8.13
C LYS A 74 -21.26 1.19 -8.45
N PRO A 75 -22.30 1.56 -7.67
CA PRO A 75 -23.67 1.18 -7.99
C PRO A 75 -24.04 1.60 -9.41
N ALA A 76 -24.68 0.70 -10.15
CA ALA A 76 -25.22 0.96 -11.47
C ALA A 76 -26.75 1.16 -11.40
N ASP A 77 -27.32 1.67 -12.49
CA ASP A 77 -28.77 1.74 -12.69
C ASP A 77 -29.57 2.34 -11.52
N VAL A 78 -29.02 3.40 -10.92
CA VAL A 78 -29.64 4.09 -9.78
C VAL A 78 -30.98 4.69 -10.20
N LYS A 79 -32.05 4.27 -9.52
CA LYS A 79 -33.43 4.74 -9.74
C LYS A 79 -34.01 5.32 -8.46
N ALA A 80 -34.85 6.33 -8.63
CA ALA A 80 -35.61 6.95 -7.55
C ALA A 80 -37.08 7.07 -7.97
N ASP A 81 -37.96 6.40 -7.23
CA ASP A 81 -39.40 6.39 -7.46
C ASP A 81 -40.09 7.20 -6.36
N ALA A 82 -40.65 8.36 -6.71
CA ALA A 82 -41.31 9.25 -5.76
C ALA A 82 -42.61 8.63 -5.19
N THR A 83 -42.86 8.87 -3.92
CA THR A 83 -44.08 8.48 -3.19
C THR A 83 -44.74 9.72 -2.60
N SER A 84 -45.92 9.57 -1.98
CA SER A 84 -46.64 10.69 -1.36
C SER A 84 -45.92 11.30 -0.14
N ASP A 85 -44.94 10.59 0.43
CA ASP A 85 -44.22 10.98 1.66
C ASP A 85 -42.69 10.83 1.52
N GLY A 86 -42.17 10.60 0.30
CA GLY A 86 -40.74 10.36 0.09
C GLY A 86 -40.39 9.77 -1.28
N ALA A 87 -39.41 8.87 -1.30
CA ALA A 87 -39.02 8.11 -2.49
C ALA A 87 -38.40 6.75 -2.13
N ASN A 88 -38.58 5.75 -2.98
CA ASN A 88 -37.82 4.50 -2.94
C ASN A 88 -36.58 4.65 -3.82
N VAL A 89 -35.39 4.30 -3.30
CA VAL A 89 -34.12 4.38 -4.03
C VAL A 89 -33.56 2.96 -4.20
N SER A 90 -33.18 2.60 -5.42
CA SER A 90 -32.60 1.29 -5.76
C SER A 90 -31.40 1.44 -6.71
N ALA A 91 -30.54 0.43 -6.74
CA ALA A 91 -29.38 0.32 -7.63
C ALA A 91 -29.04 -1.17 -7.87
N GLU A 92 -28.36 -1.46 -8.98
CA GLU A 92 -27.84 -2.79 -9.35
C GLU A 92 -26.31 -2.85 -9.27
#